data_AF-A0A078APW5-F1
#
_entry.id   AF-A0A078APW5-F1
#
_cell.length_a   1.000
_cell.length_b   1.000
_cell.length_c   1.000
_cell.angle_alpha   90.00
_cell.angle_beta   90.00
_cell.angle_gamma   90.00
#
_symmetry.space_group_name_H-M   'P 1'
#
loop_
_entity.id
_entity.type
_entity.pdbx_description
1 polymer ?
#
loop_
_entity_poly.entity_id
_entity_poly.type
_entity_poly.pdbx_seq_one_letter_code
_entity_poly.pdbx_strand_id
1 'polypeptide(L)'
;MSNNDVSPAKSSNNRGRGSPTGKKAVNASQSALDQKELFFGLTEKEIEIESLKTIIVAQDEKIKVVDSLRDDLTIARDHLRESEAARVDLQELLRQNAERAREEAAKNLKFQETLILENQRLQAELDKTKGEKLELEKDLGQKNITIQMQTEKILQLNAEIESLRQELQRREDVDRQLKTANEIISKLNDQKLRLQKDLETASDYLLEQEAKTYKANKTSLELLRQLKDAEIEIETLKNYIIELKQRIAVYIPIKDDAVDKKLAEFINNYPERSKLKIMFMRESEGVYQFGTKRVYVRVDKDKINIRVGGGYLSIDEFLDQYTPQELDKMERKDPLKKFSEKVAVQKTLTGKELRESSPIRSPERR
;
A
#
# COMPACT_ATOMS: atom_id res chain seq x y z
N MET A 1 -36.13 -53.73 25.01
CA MET A 1 -37.25 -53.74 24.05
C MET A 1 -37.37 -55.16 23.54
N SER A 2 -38.13 -55.99 24.25
CA SER A 2 -39.49 -56.40 23.89
C SER A 2 -39.46 -57.49 22.83
N ASN A 3 -39.62 -58.75 23.24
CA ASN A 3 -40.89 -59.50 23.23
C ASN A 3 -41.01 -60.33 21.95
N ASN A 4 -40.95 -61.65 22.04
CA ASN A 4 -42.16 -62.48 22.12
C ASN A 4 -41.83 -63.96 21.95
N ASP A 5 -42.32 -64.69 22.93
CA ASP A 5 -42.48 -66.13 23.01
C ASP A 5 -43.98 -66.40 22.80
N VAL A 6 -44.37 -67.28 21.87
CA VAL A 6 -45.73 -67.88 21.81
C VAL A 6 -45.63 -69.28 21.17
N SER A 7 -46.14 -70.27 21.92
CA SER A 7 -46.39 -71.69 21.59
C SER A 7 -47.55 -71.87 20.55
N PRO A 8 -48.34 -72.98 20.42
CA PRO A 8 -48.28 -74.35 21.01
C PRO A 8 -48.72 -75.54 20.08
N ALA A 9 -48.52 -76.75 20.63
CA ALA A 9 -49.40 -77.96 20.65
C ALA A 9 -50.05 -78.57 19.37
N LYS A 10 -49.96 -79.90 19.26
CA LYS A 10 -51.07 -80.86 18.98
C LYS A 10 -50.63 -82.31 19.29
N SER A 11 -51.19 -82.90 20.36
CA SER A 11 -52.21 -83.99 20.38
C SER A 11 -51.59 -85.41 20.34
N SER A 12 -51.52 -86.18 21.43
CA SER A 12 -52.60 -86.90 22.15
C SER A 12 -53.28 -88.01 21.35
N ASN A 13 -52.89 -89.27 21.57
CA ASN A 13 -53.75 -90.38 22.05
C ASN A 13 -52.99 -91.71 21.88
N ASN A 14 -52.57 -92.44 22.92
CA ASN A 14 -53.29 -93.09 24.03
C ASN A 14 -53.88 -94.46 23.64
N ARG A 15 -53.38 -95.50 24.34
CA ARG A 15 -53.90 -96.88 24.53
C ARG A 15 -53.90 -97.78 23.30
N GLY A 16 -53.48 -99.04 23.36
CA GLY A 16 -53.09 -99.89 24.48
C GLY A 16 -53.28 -101.36 24.08
N ARG A 17 -52.58 -102.25 24.81
CA ARG A 17 -52.81 -103.69 24.96
C ARG A 17 -52.59 -104.62 23.75
N GLY A 18 -51.79 -105.66 23.99
CA GLY A 18 -52.18 -107.03 23.65
C GLY A 18 -51.19 -107.85 22.82
N SER A 19 -50.32 -108.59 23.51
CA SER A 19 -49.63 -109.85 23.16
C SER A 19 -50.04 -110.63 21.89
N PRO A 20 -49.08 -111.25 21.16
CA PRO A 20 -49.34 -112.40 20.30
C PRO A 20 -48.88 -113.71 20.97
N THR A 21 -49.83 -114.50 21.47
CA THR A 21 -49.58 -115.89 21.93
C THR A 21 -50.18 -116.90 20.96
N GLY A 22 -49.38 -117.91 20.60
CA GLY A 22 -49.82 -119.31 20.55
C GLY A 22 -50.36 -119.84 19.22
N LYS A 23 -49.58 -120.74 18.59
CA LYS A 23 -50.07 -121.74 17.62
C LYS A 23 -50.61 -122.97 18.37
N LYS A 24 -51.74 -123.49 17.85
CA LYS A 24 -52.18 -124.92 17.75
C LYS A 24 -52.19 -125.83 19.00
N ALA A 25 -53.38 -126.35 19.32
CA ALA A 25 -53.71 -127.78 19.51
C ALA A 25 -55.25 -127.90 19.67
N VAL A 26 -55.95 -128.62 18.78
CA VAL A 26 -56.38 -130.03 18.92
C VAL A 26 -57.14 -130.29 20.22
N ASN A 27 -58.47 -130.44 20.10
CA ASN A 27 -59.35 -130.99 21.13
C ASN A 27 -60.11 -132.15 20.50
N ALA A 28 -59.92 -133.36 21.03
CA ALA A 28 -60.63 -134.58 20.70
C ALA A 28 -61.07 -135.24 22.01
N SER A 29 -62.38 -135.35 22.22
CA SER A 29 -63.13 -136.15 23.21
C SER A 29 -64.61 -135.76 23.00
N GLN A 30 -65.67 -136.55 23.05
CA GLN A 30 -66.06 -137.88 23.57
C GLN A 30 -67.43 -138.20 22.91
N SER A 31 -67.79 -139.44 22.57
CA SER A 31 -68.72 -140.34 23.32
C SER A 31 -69.53 -141.10 22.23
N ALA A 32 -69.51 -142.42 22.10
CA ALA A 32 -70.05 -143.52 22.95
C ALA A 32 -71.52 -143.89 22.63
N LEU A 33 -71.74 -145.21 22.54
CA LEU A 33 -73.00 -145.99 22.37
C LEU A 33 -73.40 -146.24 20.89
N ASP A 34 -73.69 -147.45 20.43
CA ASP A 34 -74.54 -148.47 21.06
C ASP A 34 -74.23 -149.93 20.63
N GLN A 35 -74.59 -150.88 21.50
CA GLN A 35 -74.39 -152.34 21.42
C GLN A 35 -75.56 -153.08 20.73
N LYS A 36 -75.31 -154.36 20.35
CA LYS A 36 -76.21 -155.53 20.03
C LYS A 36 -75.99 -156.03 18.59
N GLU A 37 -75.75 -157.31 18.26
CA GLU A 37 -76.21 -158.63 18.72
C GLU A 37 -75.12 -159.71 18.40
N LEU A 38 -74.68 -160.52 19.37
CA LEU A 38 -75.01 -161.95 19.61
C LEU A 38 -74.57 -162.94 18.49
N PHE A 39 -73.40 -163.59 18.61
CA PHE A 39 -73.03 -164.83 19.35
C PHE A 39 -73.50 -166.16 18.74
N PHE A 40 -72.53 -167.04 18.43
CA PHE A 40 -72.38 -168.46 18.84
C PHE A 40 -71.16 -169.04 18.09
N GLY A 41 -70.14 -169.67 18.66
CA GLY A 41 -69.75 -169.99 20.03
C GLY A 41 -68.32 -170.57 19.96
N LEU A 42 -67.43 -170.22 20.90
CA LEU A 42 -66.03 -170.66 20.93
C LEU A 42 -65.52 -170.74 22.40
N THR A 43 -64.56 -171.62 22.65
CA THR A 43 -64.22 -172.21 23.96
C THR A 43 -63.17 -171.45 24.79
N GLU A 44 -63.25 -171.59 26.11
CA GLU A 44 -62.58 -170.87 27.22
C GLU A 44 -61.07 -170.53 27.09
N LYS A 45 -60.29 -171.22 26.24
CA LYS A 45 -58.85 -170.93 26.05
C LYS A 45 -58.54 -169.80 25.06
N GLU A 46 -59.49 -169.42 24.22
CA GLU A 46 -59.28 -168.35 23.21
C GLU A 46 -59.48 -166.94 23.80
N ILE A 47 -60.25 -166.83 24.90
CA ILE A 47 -60.49 -165.56 25.62
C ILE A 47 -59.23 -165.07 26.34
N GLU A 48 -58.42 -165.98 26.88
CA GLU A 48 -57.21 -165.63 27.62
C GLU A 48 -56.08 -165.12 26.69
N ILE A 49 -56.01 -165.64 25.47
CA ILE A 49 -55.06 -165.21 24.44
C ILE A 49 -55.42 -163.81 23.90
N GLU A 50 -56.71 -163.52 23.70
CA GLU A 50 -57.19 -162.18 23.33
C GLU A 50 -56.92 -161.15 24.44
N SER A 51 -57.14 -161.53 25.71
CA SER A 51 -56.81 -160.69 26.88
C SER A 51 -55.31 -160.34 26.92
N LEU A 52 -54.42 -161.32 26.75
CA LEU A 52 -52.98 -161.09 26.76
C LEU A 52 -52.49 -160.28 25.55
N LYS A 53 -53.06 -160.47 24.35
CA LYS A 53 -52.78 -159.61 23.19
C LYS A 53 -53.18 -158.16 23.46
N THR A 54 -54.34 -157.94 24.08
CA THR A 54 -54.81 -156.60 24.43
C THR A 54 -53.87 -155.93 25.44
N ILE A 55 -53.37 -156.68 26.42
CA ILE A 55 -52.38 -156.18 27.40
C ILE A 55 -51.03 -155.87 26.73
N ILE A 56 -50.56 -156.71 25.80
CA ILE A 56 -49.32 -156.48 25.06
C ILE A 56 -49.45 -155.25 24.16
N VAL A 57 -50.57 -155.07 23.45
CA VAL A 57 -50.81 -153.86 22.64
C VAL A 57 -50.89 -152.61 23.52
N ALA A 58 -51.55 -152.69 24.69
CA ALA A 58 -51.60 -151.57 25.63
C ALA A 58 -50.23 -151.24 26.27
N GLN A 59 -49.37 -152.24 26.46
CA GLN A 59 -47.99 -152.00 26.92
C GLN A 59 -47.10 -151.45 25.81
N ASP A 60 -47.27 -151.89 24.56
CA ASP A 60 -46.53 -151.38 23.40
C ASP A 60 -46.94 -149.92 23.08
N GLU A 61 -48.22 -149.58 23.23
CA GLU A 61 -48.69 -148.19 23.18
C GLU A 61 -48.13 -147.35 24.32
N LYS A 62 -48.03 -147.88 25.55
CA LYS A 62 -47.36 -147.19 26.66
C LYS A 62 -45.87 -147.00 26.41
N ILE A 63 -45.18 -147.96 25.81
CA ILE A 63 -43.77 -147.83 25.43
C ILE A 63 -43.62 -146.73 24.37
N LYS A 64 -44.48 -146.69 23.34
CA LYS A 64 -44.50 -145.59 22.36
C LYS A 64 -44.76 -144.22 22.98
N VAL A 65 -45.65 -144.14 23.97
CA VAL A 65 -45.89 -142.90 24.72
C VAL A 65 -44.68 -142.52 25.58
N VAL A 66 -44.00 -143.48 26.20
CA VAL A 66 -42.79 -143.23 26.99
C VAL A 66 -41.61 -142.84 26.11
N ASP A 67 -41.46 -143.42 24.93
CA ASP A 67 -40.44 -143.05 23.95
C ASP A 67 -40.74 -141.67 23.34
N SER A 68 -41.99 -141.38 23.01
CA SER A 68 -42.41 -140.02 22.61
C SER A 68 -42.16 -138.99 23.72
N LEU A 69 -42.44 -139.33 24.98
CA LEU A 69 -42.16 -138.45 26.12
C LEU A 69 -40.65 -138.30 26.36
N ARG A 70 -39.85 -139.34 26.11
CA ARG A 70 -38.39 -139.24 26.15
C ARG A 70 -37.90 -138.29 25.06
N ASP A 71 -38.38 -138.45 23.84
CA ASP A 71 -38.05 -137.59 22.70
C ASP A 71 -38.42 -136.15 23.01
N ASP A 72 -39.63 -135.88 23.51
CA ASP A 72 -40.08 -134.56 23.96
C ASP A 72 -39.21 -133.99 25.08
N LEU A 73 -38.74 -134.84 26.00
CA LEU A 73 -37.88 -134.43 27.12
C LEU A 73 -36.45 -134.15 26.66
N THR A 74 -35.93 -134.88 25.67
CA THR A 74 -34.67 -134.54 24.98
C THR A 74 -34.81 -133.23 24.21
N ILE A 75 -35.88 -133.04 23.44
CA ILE A 75 -36.16 -131.80 22.70
C ILE A 75 -36.27 -130.62 23.69
N ALA A 76 -36.98 -130.79 24.81
CA ALA A 76 -37.10 -129.76 25.83
C ALA A 76 -35.77 -129.47 26.53
N ARG A 77 -34.94 -130.50 26.77
CA ARG A 77 -33.61 -130.33 27.36
C ARG A 77 -32.64 -129.64 26.42
N ASP A 78 -32.69 -129.96 25.13
CA ASP A 78 -31.88 -129.31 24.10
C ASP A 78 -32.33 -127.86 23.91
N HIS A 79 -33.64 -127.58 23.87
CA HIS A 79 -34.16 -126.22 23.89
C HIS A 79 -33.76 -125.44 25.15
N LEU A 80 -33.76 -126.08 26.32
CA LEU A 80 -33.32 -125.43 27.55
C LEU A 80 -31.82 -125.11 27.49
N ARG A 81 -31.01 -126.03 26.97
CA ARG A 81 -29.56 -125.84 26.80
C ARG A 81 -29.25 -124.75 25.78
N GLU A 82 -29.96 -124.71 24.65
CA GLU A 82 -29.87 -123.63 23.66
C GLU A 82 -30.31 -122.30 24.25
N SER A 83 -31.39 -122.28 25.04
CA SER A 83 -31.87 -121.09 25.72
C SER A 83 -30.88 -120.58 26.78
N GLU A 84 -30.26 -121.47 27.55
CA GLU A 84 -29.20 -121.12 28.50
C GLU A 84 -27.95 -120.61 27.80
N ALA A 85 -27.52 -121.26 26.70
CA ALA A 85 -26.41 -120.79 25.88
C ALA A 85 -26.70 -119.39 25.32
N ALA A 86 -27.87 -119.18 24.72
CA ALA A 86 -28.29 -117.88 24.22
C ALA A 86 -28.39 -116.82 25.33
N ARG A 87 -28.81 -117.21 26.54
CA ARG A 87 -28.86 -116.31 27.71
C ARG A 87 -27.45 -115.90 28.14
N VAL A 88 -26.50 -116.83 28.16
CA VAL A 88 -25.09 -116.56 28.49
C VAL A 88 -24.47 -115.65 27.44
N ASP A 89 -24.69 -115.92 26.15
CA ASP A 89 -24.19 -115.09 25.05
C ASP A 89 -24.80 -113.67 25.10
N LEU A 90 -26.10 -113.57 25.39
CA LEU A 90 -26.75 -112.28 25.59
C LEU A 90 -26.20 -111.53 26.80
N GLN A 91 -25.94 -112.24 27.91
CA GLN A 91 -25.37 -111.64 29.12
C GLN A 91 -23.94 -111.14 28.88
N GLU A 92 -23.14 -111.87 28.11
CA GLU A 92 -21.80 -111.46 27.72
C GLU A 92 -21.82 -110.27 26.74
N LEU A 93 -22.73 -110.27 25.76
CA LEU A 93 -22.94 -109.15 24.85
C LEU A 93 -23.40 -107.89 25.59
N LEU A 94 -24.31 -108.03 26.57
CA LEU A 94 -24.75 -106.93 27.43
C LEU A 94 -23.60 -106.38 28.27
N ARG A 95 -22.72 -107.25 28.80
CA ARG A 95 -21.51 -106.84 29.53
C ARG A 95 -20.57 -106.04 28.63
N GLN A 96 -20.26 -106.55 27.43
CA GLN A 96 -19.38 -105.88 26.47
C GLN A 96 -19.97 -104.55 26.00
N ASN A 97 -21.28 -104.47 25.75
CA ASN A 97 -21.95 -103.22 25.39
C ASN A 97 -21.94 -102.21 26.55
N ALA A 98 -22.13 -102.68 27.79
CA ALA A 98 -22.03 -101.81 28.97
C ALA A 98 -20.60 -101.29 29.17
N GLU A 99 -19.57 -102.11 28.91
CA GLU A 99 -18.17 -101.68 28.95
C GLU A 99 -17.86 -100.66 27.85
N ARG A 100 -18.27 -100.92 26.60
CA ARG A 100 -18.12 -99.95 25.50
C ARG A 100 -18.83 -98.63 25.79
N ALA A 101 -20.05 -98.67 26.30
CA ALA A 101 -20.81 -97.48 26.68
C ALA A 101 -20.11 -96.68 27.79
N ARG A 102 -19.51 -97.36 28.78
CA ARG A 102 -18.71 -96.70 29.83
C ARG A 102 -17.44 -96.06 29.27
N GLU A 103 -16.71 -96.76 28.41
CA GLU A 103 -15.51 -96.21 27.77
C GLU A 103 -15.82 -95.00 26.89
N GLU A 104 -16.90 -95.05 26.12
CA GLU A 104 -17.37 -93.95 25.29
C GLU A 104 -17.82 -92.76 26.15
N ALA A 105 -18.57 -93.02 27.23
CA ALA A 105 -18.93 -91.99 28.20
C ALA A 105 -17.69 -91.33 28.84
N ALA A 106 -16.67 -92.11 29.19
CA ALA A 106 -15.41 -91.59 29.74
C ALA A 106 -14.61 -90.77 28.72
N LYS A 107 -14.55 -91.20 27.46
CA LYS A 107 -13.94 -90.44 26.36
C LYS A 107 -14.68 -89.13 26.11
N ASN A 108 -16.01 -89.17 26.09
CA ASN A 108 -16.85 -87.99 25.93
C ASN A 108 -16.68 -87.00 27.09
N LEU A 109 -16.57 -87.49 28.33
CA LEU A 109 -16.30 -86.65 29.49
C LEU A 109 -14.94 -85.94 29.36
N LYS A 110 -13.86 -86.68 29.03
CA LYS A 110 -12.53 -86.09 28.81
C LYS A 110 -12.52 -85.06 27.68
N PHE A 111 -13.25 -85.32 26.60
CA PHE A 111 -13.38 -84.39 25.48
C PHE A 111 -14.13 -83.12 25.91
N GLN A 112 -15.23 -83.26 26.66
CA GLN A 112 -15.96 -82.13 27.23
C GLN A 112 -15.09 -81.31 28.18
N GLU A 113 -14.34 -81.95 29.08
CA GLU A 113 -13.40 -81.28 29.97
C GLU A 113 -12.33 -80.49 29.20
N THR A 114 -11.75 -81.09 28.15
CA THR A 114 -10.76 -80.43 27.30
C THR A 114 -11.37 -79.21 26.58
N LEU A 115 -12.59 -79.34 26.07
CA LEU A 115 -13.31 -78.22 25.44
C LEU A 115 -13.63 -77.10 26.43
N ILE A 116 -14.02 -77.44 27.66
CA ILE A 116 -14.29 -76.44 28.70
C ILE A 116 -13.00 -75.68 29.04
N LEU A 117 -11.89 -76.39 29.22
CA LEU A 117 -10.58 -75.77 29.51
C LEU A 117 -10.12 -74.86 28.37
N GLU A 118 -10.22 -75.30 27.12
CA GLU A 118 -9.81 -74.47 25.98
C GLU A 118 -10.72 -73.24 25.83
N ASN A 119 -12.05 -73.39 26.00
CA ASN A 119 -12.96 -72.25 26.00
C ASN A 119 -12.64 -71.26 27.13
N GLN A 120 -12.30 -71.75 28.32
CA GLN A 120 -11.86 -70.89 29.43
C GLN A 120 -10.54 -70.18 29.09
N ARG A 121 -9.58 -70.86 28.46
CA ARG A 121 -8.31 -70.23 28.03
C ARG A 121 -8.55 -69.16 26.98
N LEU A 122 -9.33 -69.46 25.94
CA LEU A 122 -9.67 -68.51 24.88
C LEU A 122 -10.45 -67.31 25.43
N GLN A 123 -11.34 -67.53 26.41
CA GLN A 123 -12.05 -66.44 27.07
C GLN A 123 -11.09 -65.54 27.86
N ALA A 124 -10.13 -66.12 28.58
CA ALA A 124 -9.11 -65.35 29.31
C ALA A 124 -8.19 -64.55 28.36
N GLU A 125 -7.76 -65.15 27.24
CA GLU A 125 -6.98 -64.46 26.20
C GLU A 125 -7.78 -63.33 25.55
N LEU A 126 -9.06 -63.56 25.28
CA LEU A 126 -9.96 -62.55 24.73
C LEU A 126 -10.12 -61.37 25.70
N ASP A 127 -10.31 -61.63 26.99
CA ASP A 127 -10.49 -60.59 28.00
C ASP A 127 -9.18 -59.82 28.25
N LYS A 128 -8.03 -60.49 28.22
CA LYS A 128 -6.72 -59.83 28.25
C LYS A 128 -6.54 -58.89 27.05
N THR A 129 -6.82 -59.38 25.84
CA THR A 129 -6.69 -58.59 24.60
C THR A 129 -7.64 -57.39 24.60
N LYS A 130 -8.87 -57.55 25.10
CA LYS A 130 -9.82 -56.43 25.29
C LYS A 130 -9.29 -55.38 26.27
N GLY A 131 -8.67 -55.81 27.36
CA GLY A 131 -8.04 -54.91 28.33
C GLY A 131 -6.91 -54.09 27.69
N GLU A 132 -5.99 -54.75 26.98
CA GLU A 132 -4.90 -54.09 26.25
C GLU A 132 -5.42 -53.11 25.20
N LYS A 133 -6.44 -53.49 24.43
CA LYS A 133 -7.10 -52.61 23.46
C LYS A 133 -7.69 -51.36 24.12
N LEU A 134 -8.35 -51.51 25.27
CA LEU A 134 -8.96 -50.39 25.98
C LEU A 134 -7.90 -49.38 26.48
N GLU A 135 -6.77 -49.87 27.00
CA GLU A 135 -5.67 -48.99 27.43
C GLU A 135 -5.05 -48.25 26.24
N LEU A 136 -4.83 -48.94 25.10
CA LEU A 136 -4.36 -48.28 23.88
C LEU A 136 -5.34 -47.22 23.35
N GLU A 137 -6.65 -47.47 23.44
CA GLU A 137 -7.67 -46.49 23.06
C GLU A 137 -7.65 -45.25 23.96
N LYS A 138 -7.43 -45.42 25.27
CA LYS A 138 -7.25 -44.29 26.21
C LYS A 138 -6.00 -43.48 25.88
N ASP A 139 -4.86 -44.13 25.67
CA ASP A 139 -3.60 -43.48 25.32
C ASP A 139 -3.72 -42.71 23.99
N LEU A 140 -4.38 -43.30 23.00
CA LEU A 140 -4.63 -42.66 21.72
C LEU A 140 -5.54 -41.43 21.88
N GLY A 141 -6.56 -41.51 22.73
CA GLY A 141 -7.40 -40.37 23.10
C GLY A 141 -6.61 -39.22 23.72
N GLN A 142 -5.72 -39.52 24.68
CA GLN A 142 -4.86 -38.51 25.33
C GLN A 142 -3.87 -37.86 24.35
N LYS A 143 -3.25 -38.67 23.48
CA LYS A 143 -2.36 -38.17 22.42
C LYS A 143 -3.11 -37.26 21.45
N ASN A 144 -4.33 -37.60 21.07
CA ASN A 144 -5.15 -36.76 20.19
C ASN A 144 -5.47 -35.39 20.82
N ILE A 145 -5.80 -35.34 22.11
CA ILE A 145 -6.02 -34.07 22.83
C ILE A 145 -4.73 -33.24 22.82
N THR A 146 -3.58 -33.87 23.09
CA THR A 146 -2.28 -33.19 23.08
C THR A 146 -1.96 -32.61 21.70
N ILE A 147 -2.20 -33.38 20.63
CA ILE A 147 -2.03 -32.92 19.25
C ILE A 147 -2.93 -31.72 18.96
N GLN A 148 -4.20 -31.75 19.38
CA GLN A 148 -5.11 -30.61 19.21
C GLN A 148 -4.61 -29.36 19.91
N MET A 149 -4.18 -29.47 21.18
CA MET A 149 -3.63 -28.34 21.93
C MET A 149 -2.37 -27.76 21.28
N GLN A 150 -1.47 -28.63 20.80
CA GLN A 150 -0.25 -28.18 20.10
C GLN A 150 -0.58 -27.52 18.77
N THR A 151 -1.58 -28.03 18.03
CA THR A 151 -2.04 -27.45 16.76
C THR A 151 -2.59 -26.04 16.98
N GLU A 152 -3.41 -25.85 18.02
CA GLU A 152 -3.94 -24.53 18.38
C GLU A 152 -2.81 -23.56 18.75
N LYS A 153 -1.83 -24.00 19.54
CA LYS A 153 -0.67 -23.19 19.90
C LYS A 153 0.16 -22.79 18.67
N ILE A 154 0.35 -23.69 17.70
CA ILE A 154 1.05 -23.38 16.45
C ILE A 154 0.27 -22.33 15.65
N LEU A 155 -1.06 -22.42 15.58
CA LEU A 155 -1.88 -21.41 14.91
C LEU A 155 -1.75 -20.03 15.56
N GLN A 156 -1.75 -19.97 16.89
CA GLN A 156 -1.55 -18.72 17.64
C GLN A 156 -0.16 -18.11 17.37
N LEU A 157 0.89 -18.91 17.44
CA LEU A 157 2.25 -18.47 17.16
C LEU A 157 2.43 -18.00 15.71
N ASN A 158 1.80 -18.68 14.74
CA ASN A 158 1.81 -18.25 13.35
C ASN A 158 1.11 -16.90 13.15
N ALA A 159 -0.02 -16.67 13.84
CA ALA A 159 -0.69 -15.37 13.79
C ALA A 159 0.17 -14.25 14.39
N GLU A 160 0.89 -14.53 15.48
CA GLU A 160 1.84 -13.58 16.08
C GLU A 160 3.01 -13.27 15.15
N ILE A 161 3.60 -14.29 14.51
CA ILE A 161 4.68 -14.12 13.52
C ILE A 161 4.22 -13.24 12.36
N GLU A 162 3.01 -13.44 11.84
CA GLU A 162 2.48 -12.60 10.75
C GLU A 162 2.25 -11.15 11.19
N SER A 163 1.75 -10.93 12.41
CA SER A 163 1.63 -9.59 12.98
C SER A 163 3.00 -8.89 13.10
N LEU A 164 4.01 -9.58 13.61
CA LEU A 164 5.37 -9.07 13.74
C LEU A 164 6.02 -8.77 12.39
N ARG A 165 5.80 -9.63 11.38
CA ARG A 165 6.27 -9.39 10.00
C ARG A 165 5.67 -8.11 9.41
N GLN A 166 4.37 -7.89 9.61
CA GLN A 166 3.72 -6.65 9.16
C GLN A 166 4.28 -5.41 9.86
N GLU A 167 4.55 -5.50 11.18
CA GLU A 167 5.17 -4.38 11.89
C GLU A 167 6.60 -4.10 11.40
N LEU A 168 7.38 -5.14 11.16
CA LEU A 168 8.74 -5.01 10.63
C LEU A 168 8.74 -4.36 9.24
N GLN A 169 7.83 -4.76 8.35
CA GLN A 169 7.67 -4.13 7.05
C GLN A 169 7.30 -2.64 7.15
N ARG A 170 6.44 -2.25 8.10
CA ARG A 170 6.12 -0.84 8.35
C ARG A 170 7.35 -0.07 8.83
N ARG A 171 8.16 -0.65 9.73
CA ARG A 171 9.40 -0.02 10.19
C ARG A 171 10.40 0.17 9.05
N GLU A 172 10.57 -0.82 8.18
CA GLU A 172 11.45 -0.70 7.01
C GLU A 172 11.01 0.39 6.02
N ASP A 173 9.71 0.61 5.86
CA ASP A 173 9.19 1.70 5.02
C ASP A 173 9.48 3.06 5.66
N VAL A 174 9.24 3.20 6.97
CA VAL A 174 9.56 4.43 7.72
C VAL A 174 11.06 4.73 7.67
N ASP A 175 11.93 3.73 7.83
CA ASP A 175 13.38 3.91 7.75
C ASP A 175 13.82 4.36 6.35
N ARG A 176 13.20 3.81 5.29
CA ARG A 176 13.43 4.28 3.91
C ARG A 176 13.02 5.73 3.73
N GLN A 177 11.83 6.11 4.21
CA GLN A 177 11.34 7.49 4.14
C GLN A 177 12.25 8.45 4.92
N LEU A 178 12.72 8.05 6.11
CA LEU A 178 13.63 8.84 6.94
C LEU A 178 14.97 9.04 6.23
N LYS A 179 15.51 8.00 5.59
CA LYS A 179 16.74 8.12 4.79
C LYS A 179 16.57 9.12 3.64
N THR A 180 15.47 9.03 2.88
CA THR A 180 15.18 9.98 1.79
C THR A 180 15.01 11.41 2.32
N ALA A 181 14.32 11.60 3.45
CA ALA A 181 14.17 12.91 4.07
C ALA A 181 15.53 13.51 4.48
N ASN A 182 16.42 12.71 5.07
CA ASN A 182 17.76 13.15 5.44
C ASN A 182 18.61 13.53 4.22
N GLU A 183 18.52 12.78 3.11
CA GLU A 183 19.19 13.13 1.86
C GLU A 183 18.68 14.46 1.29
N ILE A 184 17.37 14.72 1.37
CA ILE A 184 16.77 16.00 0.97
C ILE A 184 17.27 17.14 1.86
N ILE A 185 17.28 16.95 3.18
CA ILE A 185 17.79 17.93 4.14
C ILE A 185 19.26 18.27 3.86
N SER A 186 20.09 17.27 3.57
CA SER A 186 21.50 17.48 3.19
C SER A 186 21.60 18.35 1.95
N LYS A 187 20.85 18.04 0.89
CA LYS A 187 20.84 18.83 -0.36
C LYS A 187 20.38 20.27 -0.13
N LEU A 188 19.35 20.47 0.69
CA LEU A 188 18.85 21.80 1.04
C LEU A 188 19.87 22.60 1.84
N ASN A 189 20.60 21.96 2.77
CA ASN A 189 21.69 22.62 3.51
C ASN A 189 22.84 23.04 2.59
N ASP A 190 23.22 22.19 1.63
CA ASP A 190 24.24 22.54 0.64
C ASP A 190 23.81 23.72 -0.24
N GLN A 191 22.54 23.74 -0.67
CA GLN A 191 21.97 24.86 -1.43
C GLN A 191 21.93 26.15 -0.60
N LYS A 192 21.51 26.05 0.67
CA LYS A 192 21.50 27.18 1.60
C LYS A 192 22.90 27.76 1.76
N LEU A 193 23.92 26.93 1.92
CA LEU A 193 25.30 27.37 2.07
C LEU A 193 25.80 28.10 0.81
N ARG A 194 25.48 27.59 -0.39
CA ARG A 194 25.79 28.26 -1.65
C ARG A 194 25.14 29.63 -1.75
N LEU A 195 23.84 29.72 -1.46
CA LEU A 195 23.11 30.99 -1.48
C LEU A 195 23.65 31.99 -0.47
N GLN A 196 24.05 31.53 0.72
CA GLN A 196 24.68 32.40 1.71
C GLN A 196 26.00 32.98 1.19
N LYS A 197 26.84 32.16 0.56
CA LYS A 197 28.10 32.62 -0.05
C LYS A 197 27.87 33.60 -1.20
N ASP A 198 26.87 33.36 -2.04
CA ASP A 198 26.49 34.26 -3.13
C ASP A 198 25.99 35.61 -2.58
N LEU A 199 25.23 35.58 -1.48
CA LEU A 199 24.75 36.78 -0.80
C LEU A 199 25.89 37.59 -0.17
N GLU A 200 26.85 36.93 0.48
CA GLU A 200 28.07 37.56 0.99
C GLU A 200 28.84 38.25 -0.14
N THR A 201 29.04 37.55 -1.26
CA THR A 201 29.73 38.09 -2.44
C THR A 201 29.00 39.31 -3.02
N ALA A 202 27.67 39.26 -3.11
CA ALA A 202 26.86 40.37 -3.58
C ALA A 202 26.90 41.56 -2.61
N SER A 203 26.93 41.30 -1.30
CA SER A 203 27.07 42.31 -0.25
C SER A 203 28.41 43.03 -0.36
N ASP A 204 29.51 42.29 -0.51
CA ASP A 204 30.85 42.86 -0.68
C ASP A 204 30.93 43.74 -1.93
N TYR A 205 30.34 43.28 -3.05
CA TYR A 205 30.26 44.06 -4.27
C TYR A 205 29.49 45.37 -4.09
N LEU A 206 28.34 45.34 -3.38
CA LEU A 206 27.56 46.54 -3.11
C LEU A 206 28.33 47.55 -2.26
N LEU A 207 29.03 47.09 -1.22
CA LEU A 207 29.88 47.95 -0.39
C LEU A 207 30.99 48.61 -1.22
N GLU A 208 31.63 47.85 -2.13
CA GLU A 208 32.64 48.40 -3.02
C GLU A 208 32.06 49.45 -3.98
N GLN A 209 30.89 49.20 -4.56
CA GLN A 209 30.20 50.15 -5.45
C GLN A 209 29.74 51.41 -4.72
N GLU A 210 29.27 51.27 -3.49
CA GLU A 210 28.90 52.40 -2.64
C GLU A 210 30.12 53.28 -2.36
N ALA A 211 31.26 52.68 -2.01
CA ALA A 211 32.51 53.42 -1.78
C ALA A 211 32.98 54.18 -3.05
N LYS A 212 32.87 53.55 -4.23
CA LYS A 212 33.18 54.20 -5.52
C LYS A 212 32.25 55.37 -5.80
N THR A 213 30.95 55.17 -5.64
CA THR A 213 29.93 56.20 -5.84
C THR A 213 30.14 57.37 -4.89
N TYR A 214 30.41 57.09 -3.62
CA TYR A 214 30.71 58.11 -2.62
C TYR A 214 31.94 58.93 -3.00
N LYS A 215 33.03 58.28 -3.43
CA LYS A 215 34.25 58.97 -3.90
C LYS A 215 33.96 59.85 -5.12
N ALA A 216 33.23 59.34 -6.11
CA ALA A 216 32.85 60.09 -7.30
C ALA A 216 31.98 61.32 -6.97
N ASN A 217 31.00 61.17 -6.07
CA ASN A 217 30.16 62.26 -5.61
C ASN A 217 30.96 63.32 -4.85
N LYS A 218 31.90 62.90 -3.99
CA LYS A 218 32.81 63.82 -3.29
C LYS A 218 33.66 64.62 -4.28
N THR A 219 34.23 63.98 -5.30
CA THR A 219 34.99 64.68 -6.34
C THR A 219 34.12 65.64 -7.16
N SER A 220 32.89 65.23 -7.49
CA SER A 220 31.94 66.09 -8.22
C SER A 220 31.58 67.33 -7.42
N LEU A 221 31.37 67.19 -6.11
CA LEU A 221 31.07 68.30 -5.22
C LEU A 221 32.24 69.29 -5.10
N GLU A 222 33.47 68.78 -5.04
CA GLU A 222 34.67 69.63 -5.04
C GLU A 222 34.83 70.40 -6.36
N LEU A 223 34.61 69.73 -7.51
CA LEU A 223 34.64 70.38 -8.82
C LEU A 223 33.55 71.46 -8.95
N LEU A 224 32.33 71.19 -8.47
CA LEU A 224 31.25 72.19 -8.44
C LEU A 224 31.61 73.41 -7.60
N ARG A 225 32.31 73.20 -6.48
CA ARG A 225 32.80 74.29 -5.64
C ARG A 225 33.82 75.15 -6.39
N GLN A 226 34.81 74.52 -7.02
CA GLN A 226 35.82 75.21 -7.83
C GLN A 226 35.19 75.98 -9.01
N LEU A 227 34.18 75.39 -9.66
CA LEU A 227 33.46 76.03 -10.76
C LEU A 227 32.75 77.29 -10.27
N LYS A 228 32.08 77.22 -9.12
CA LYS A 228 31.42 78.37 -8.49
C LYS A 228 32.42 79.47 -8.11
N ASP A 229 33.57 79.11 -7.55
CA ASP A 229 34.62 80.07 -7.20
C ASP A 229 35.17 80.77 -8.45
N ALA A 230 35.41 80.01 -9.53
CA ALA A 230 35.81 80.56 -10.82
C ALA A 230 34.73 81.44 -11.46
N GLU A 231 33.44 81.11 -11.33
CA GLU A 231 32.34 81.97 -11.78
C GLU A 231 32.35 83.33 -11.08
N ILE A 232 32.60 83.35 -9.77
CA ILE A 232 32.73 84.58 -8.99
C ILE A 232 33.95 85.38 -9.45
N GLU A 233 35.10 84.74 -9.68
CA GLU A 233 36.31 85.40 -10.20
C GLU A 233 36.06 86.01 -11.58
N ILE A 234 35.44 85.27 -12.49
CA ILE A 234 35.05 85.78 -13.82
C ILE A 234 34.15 87.01 -13.68
N GLU A 235 33.19 87.00 -12.76
CA GLU A 235 32.29 88.14 -12.55
C GLU A 235 33.02 89.36 -11.99
N THR A 236 33.95 89.18 -11.05
CA THR A 236 34.77 90.30 -10.55
C THR A 236 35.68 90.88 -11.63
N LEU A 237 36.30 90.03 -12.46
CA LEU A 237 37.12 90.46 -13.60
C LEU A 237 36.29 91.20 -14.65
N LYS A 238 35.07 90.75 -14.95
CA LYS A 238 34.15 91.48 -15.84
C LYS A 238 33.86 92.87 -15.31
N ASN A 239 33.54 93.00 -14.02
CA ASN A 239 33.30 94.31 -13.38
C ASN A 239 34.52 95.23 -13.52
N TYR A 240 35.73 94.70 -13.28
CA TYR A 240 36.96 95.46 -13.46
C TYR A 240 37.19 95.90 -14.92
N ILE A 241 36.93 95.02 -15.90
CA ILE A 241 37.00 95.39 -17.32
C ILE A 241 36.00 96.50 -17.66
N ILE A 242 34.78 96.44 -17.12
CA ILE A 242 33.76 97.48 -17.33
C ILE A 242 34.27 98.82 -16.79
N GLU A 243 34.80 98.86 -15.56
CA GLU A 243 35.37 100.07 -14.96
C GLU A 243 36.54 100.64 -15.77
N LEU A 244 37.47 99.77 -16.20
CA LEU A 244 38.61 100.19 -17.02
C LEU A 244 38.17 100.74 -18.38
N LYS A 245 37.21 100.08 -19.04
CA LYS A 245 36.64 100.56 -20.32
C LYS A 245 35.98 101.92 -20.16
N GLN A 246 35.31 102.19 -19.04
CA GLN A 246 34.73 103.51 -18.74
C GLN A 246 35.81 104.59 -18.55
N ARG A 247 36.98 104.25 -17.97
CA ARG A 247 38.08 105.20 -17.74
C ARG A 247 38.85 105.58 -19.01
N ILE A 248 39.04 104.66 -19.95
CA ILE A 248 39.87 104.86 -21.17
C ILE A 248 39.08 105.49 -22.35
N ALA A 249 37.76 105.66 -22.22
CA ALA A 249 36.90 106.24 -23.26
C ALA A 249 37.10 107.77 -23.44
N VAL A 250 38.30 108.19 -23.84
CA VAL A 250 38.67 109.58 -24.19
C VAL A 250 38.77 109.70 -25.72
N TYR A 251 38.13 110.70 -26.31
CA TYR A 251 38.27 111.08 -27.71
C TYR A 251 39.63 111.76 -27.92
N ILE A 252 40.41 111.29 -28.90
CA ILE A 252 41.76 111.79 -29.19
C ILE A 252 41.67 112.62 -30.48
N PRO A 253 41.84 113.96 -30.42
CA PRO A 253 41.80 114.79 -31.61
C PRO A 253 43.06 114.65 -32.46
N ILE A 254 42.93 114.94 -33.75
CA ILE A 254 44.07 115.14 -34.64
C ILE A 254 44.75 116.48 -34.31
N LYS A 255 46.08 116.44 -34.15
CA LYS A 255 46.89 117.56 -33.65
C LYS A 255 46.88 118.80 -34.56
N ASP A 256 46.51 118.66 -35.83
CA ASP A 256 46.55 119.75 -36.81
C ASP A 256 45.16 120.29 -37.19
N ASP A 257 44.09 119.75 -36.60
CA ASP A 257 42.71 120.16 -36.88
C ASP A 257 42.13 120.95 -35.68
N ALA A 258 41.94 122.27 -35.88
CA ALA A 258 41.41 123.14 -34.82
C ALA A 258 39.95 122.83 -34.47
N VAL A 259 39.16 122.36 -35.44
CA VAL A 259 37.76 121.95 -35.23
C VAL A 259 37.72 120.68 -34.40
N ASP A 260 38.58 119.71 -34.72
CA ASP A 260 38.63 118.42 -34.02
C ASP A 260 39.12 118.55 -32.57
N LYS A 261 40.10 119.43 -32.32
CA LYS A 261 40.54 119.75 -30.93
C LYS A 261 39.41 120.29 -30.07
N LYS A 262 38.62 121.22 -30.62
CA LYS A 262 37.47 121.78 -29.91
C LYS A 262 36.36 120.76 -29.73
N LEU A 263 36.11 119.94 -30.75
CA LEU A 263 35.15 118.84 -30.66
C LEU A 263 35.58 117.80 -29.62
N ALA A 264 36.88 117.46 -29.56
CA ALA A 264 37.42 116.57 -28.54
C ALA A 264 37.29 117.13 -27.12
N GLU A 265 37.60 118.41 -26.93
CA GLU A 265 37.43 119.11 -25.67
C GLU A 265 35.96 119.05 -25.20
N PHE A 266 35.02 119.27 -26.13
CA PHE A 266 33.59 119.17 -25.86
C PHE A 266 33.17 117.72 -25.53
N ILE A 267 33.53 116.74 -26.38
CA ILE A 267 33.16 115.33 -26.21
C ILE A 267 33.72 114.77 -24.89
N ASN A 268 34.96 115.09 -24.54
CA ASN A 268 35.63 114.54 -23.37
C ASN A 268 35.09 115.09 -22.04
N ASN A 269 34.56 116.32 -22.04
CA ASN A 269 33.98 116.99 -20.89
C ASN A 269 32.46 116.76 -20.76
N TYR A 270 31.83 116.07 -21.72
CA TYR A 270 30.40 115.78 -21.70
C TYR A 270 30.04 114.69 -20.66
N PRO A 271 28.96 114.84 -19.85
CA PRO A 271 28.56 113.86 -18.82
C PRO A 271 28.34 112.44 -19.34
N GLU A 272 28.04 112.27 -20.63
CA GLU A 272 27.91 110.99 -21.32
C GLU A 272 28.95 110.79 -22.45
N ARG A 273 30.21 111.17 -22.20
CA ARG A 273 31.30 111.11 -23.20
C ARG A 273 31.46 109.78 -23.94
N SER A 274 31.12 108.65 -23.31
CA SER A 274 31.23 107.32 -23.91
C SER A 274 30.25 107.11 -25.07
N LYS A 275 29.02 107.64 -24.95
CA LYS A 275 28.01 107.59 -26.03
C LYS A 275 28.34 108.61 -27.11
N LEU A 276 28.74 109.81 -26.70
CA LEU A 276 29.03 110.91 -27.63
C LEU A 276 30.27 110.65 -28.50
N LYS A 277 31.31 110.00 -27.94
CA LYS A 277 32.50 109.54 -28.68
C LYS A 277 32.15 108.56 -29.80
N ILE A 278 31.17 107.67 -29.58
CA ILE A 278 30.74 106.71 -30.61
C ILE A 278 29.93 107.42 -31.70
N MET A 279 29.20 108.49 -31.33
CA MET A 279 28.35 109.20 -32.27
C MET A 279 29.14 110.08 -33.24
N PHE A 280 30.24 110.72 -32.84
CA PHE A 280 31.08 111.51 -33.75
C PHE A 280 32.27 110.71 -34.27
N MET A 281 32.22 110.32 -35.55
CA MET A 281 33.37 109.78 -36.26
C MET A 281 33.88 110.79 -37.28
N ARG A 282 35.14 111.20 -37.18
CA ARG A 282 35.77 112.12 -38.14
C ARG A 282 35.95 111.44 -39.48
N GLU A 283 35.46 112.06 -40.56
CA GLU A 283 35.75 111.63 -41.93
C GLU A 283 36.86 112.49 -42.54
N SER A 284 36.71 113.82 -42.44
CA SER A 284 37.69 114.79 -42.91
C SER A 284 37.61 116.07 -42.08
N GLU A 285 38.51 117.03 -42.30
CA GLU A 285 38.46 118.31 -41.61
C GLU A 285 37.10 118.99 -41.81
N GLY A 286 36.46 119.38 -40.72
CA GLY A 286 35.13 119.97 -40.71
C GLY A 286 33.99 119.05 -41.14
N VAL A 287 34.22 117.75 -41.36
CA VAL A 287 33.18 116.77 -41.75
C VAL A 287 33.22 115.56 -40.83
N TYR A 288 32.12 115.37 -40.11
CA TYR A 288 31.97 114.32 -39.13
C TYR A 288 30.73 113.51 -39.45
N GLN A 289 30.78 112.22 -39.18
CA GLN A 289 29.61 111.38 -39.15
C GLN A 289 29.05 111.45 -37.73
N PHE A 290 27.80 111.91 -37.60
CA PHE A 290 27.02 111.87 -36.37
C PHE A 290 25.97 110.75 -36.48
N GLY A 291 26.24 109.60 -35.83
CA GLY A 291 25.39 108.41 -35.95
C GLY A 291 25.30 107.93 -37.41
N THR A 292 24.11 108.03 -38.01
CA THR A 292 23.90 107.67 -39.44
C THR A 292 24.01 108.85 -40.40
N LYS A 293 24.17 110.09 -39.90
CA LYS A 293 24.16 111.31 -40.70
C LYS A 293 25.56 111.88 -40.85
N ARG A 294 25.82 112.47 -42.01
CA ARG A 294 27.02 113.25 -42.28
C ARG A 294 26.75 114.71 -41.93
N VAL A 295 27.59 115.32 -41.11
CA VAL A 295 27.44 116.69 -40.62
C VAL A 295 28.69 117.51 -40.89
N TYR A 296 28.49 118.78 -41.20
CA TYR A 296 29.58 119.74 -41.41
C TYR A 296 29.72 120.60 -40.15
N VAL A 297 30.89 120.57 -39.55
CA VAL A 297 31.20 121.23 -38.28
C VAL A 297 32.19 122.35 -38.55
N ARG A 298 31.91 123.53 -38.01
CA ARG A 298 32.84 124.67 -38.03
C ARG A 298 32.97 125.27 -36.63
N VAL A 299 34.07 125.94 -36.38
CA VAL A 299 34.28 126.67 -35.13
C VAL A 299 34.27 128.17 -35.44
N ASP A 300 33.31 128.90 -34.88
CA ASP A 300 33.24 130.36 -34.97
C ASP A 300 33.37 130.96 -33.56
N LYS A 301 34.38 131.82 -33.33
CA LYS A 301 34.62 132.48 -32.03
C LYS A 301 34.54 131.51 -30.84
N ASP A 302 35.28 130.41 -30.94
CA ASP A 302 35.33 129.31 -29.97
C ASP A 302 34.03 128.52 -29.75
N LYS A 303 32.97 128.79 -30.51
CA LYS A 303 31.73 128.02 -30.49
C LYS A 303 31.68 127.03 -31.64
N ILE A 304 31.33 125.78 -31.34
CA ILE A 304 31.13 124.73 -32.34
C ILE A 304 29.74 124.89 -32.95
N ASN A 305 29.70 125.09 -34.25
CA ASN A 305 28.48 125.26 -35.03
C ASN A 305 28.35 124.14 -36.07
N ILE A 306 27.20 123.50 -36.12
CA ILE A 306 26.91 122.39 -37.03
C ILE A 306 25.93 122.87 -38.10
N ARG A 307 26.29 122.64 -39.38
CA ARG A 307 25.43 122.99 -40.52
C ARG A 307 24.23 122.07 -40.56
N VAL A 308 23.05 122.66 -40.62
CA VAL A 308 21.77 121.97 -40.85
C VAL A 308 21.03 122.60 -42.03
N GLY A 309 19.92 121.99 -42.46
CA GLY A 309 19.15 122.42 -43.64
C GLY A 309 18.60 123.85 -43.58
N GLY A 310 18.55 124.47 -42.39
CA GLY A 310 18.06 125.84 -42.17
C GLY A 310 19.10 126.86 -41.71
N GLY A 311 20.40 126.50 -41.64
CA GLY A 311 21.44 127.40 -41.13
C GLY A 311 22.52 126.66 -40.34
N TYR A 312 22.99 127.27 -39.26
CA TYR A 312 23.92 126.66 -38.32
C TYR A 312 23.26 126.60 -36.94
N LEU A 313 23.38 125.45 -36.28
CA LEU A 313 22.98 125.27 -34.88
C LEU A 313 24.23 125.17 -34.01
N SER A 314 24.12 125.56 -32.75
CA SER A 314 25.16 125.25 -31.77
C SER A 314 25.23 123.73 -31.54
N ILE A 315 26.39 123.24 -31.11
CA ILE A 315 26.56 121.80 -30.80
C ILE A 315 25.56 121.31 -29.74
N ASP A 316 25.25 122.12 -28.72
CA ASP A 316 24.28 121.76 -27.66
C ASP A 316 22.88 121.56 -28.24
N GLU A 317 22.37 122.53 -29.00
CA GLU A 317 21.05 122.46 -29.65
C GLU A 317 20.96 121.31 -30.65
N PHE A 318 22.05 121.07 -31.39
CA PHE A 318 22.13 119.95 -32.33
C PHE A 318 22.02 118.60 -31.61
N LEU A 319 22.70 118.44 -30.47
CA LEU A 319 22.63 117.21 -29.69
C LEU A 319 21.23 117.00 -29.11
N ASP A 320 20.59 118.02 -28.55
CA ASP A 320 19.24 117.88 -28.01
C ASP A 320 18.22 117.45 -29.08
N GLN A 321 18.34 118.00 -30.29
CA GLN A 321 17.40 117.69 -31.37
C GLN A 321 17.64 116.33 -32.03
N TYR A 322 18.90 115.95 -32.24
CA TYR A 322 19.25 114.79 -33.08
C TYR A 322 19.72 113.56 -32.30
N THR A 323 20.20 113.70 -31.06
CA THR A 323 20.69 112.56 -30.26
C THR A 323 19.60 111.50 -30.01
N PRO A 324 18.37 111.85 -29.56
CA PRO A 324 17.33 110.84 -29.33
C PRO A 324 16.98 110.06 -30.60
N GLN A 325 16.91 110.74 -31.75
CA GLN A 325 16.59 110.14 -33.04
C GLN A 325 17.67 109.19 -33.54
N GLU A 326 18.95 109.51 -33.31
CA GLU A 326 20.06 108.66 -33.74
C GLU A 326 20.30 107.49 -32.77
N LEU A 327 20.04 107.67 -31.46
CA LEU A 327 20.05 106.58 -30.48
C LEU A 327 19.03 105.49 -30.84
N ASP A 328 17.79 105.87 -31.15
CA ASP A 328 16.74 104.93 -31.59
C ASP A 328 17.14 104.12 -32.83
N LYS A 329 17.88 104.74 -33.76
CA LYS A 329 18.35 104.05 -34.98
C LYS A 329 19.51 103.11 -34.69
N MET A 330 20.40 103.48 -33.77
CA MET A 330 21.56 102.68 -33.39
C MET A 330 21.17 101.45 -32.58
N GLU A 331 20.23 101.57 -31.63
CA GLU A 331 19.75 100.44 -30.84
C GLU A 331 19.09 99.34 -31.70
N ARG A 332 18.53 99.68 -32.85
CA ARG A 332 17.96 98.73 -33.83
C ARG A 332 19.02 97.96 -34.62
N LYS A 333 20.26 98.43 -34.65
CA LYS A 333 21.37 97.84 -35.42
C LYS A 333 22.34 97.03 -34.56
N ASP A 334 22.17 96.99 -33.24
CA ASP A 334 23.11 96.29 -32.36
C ASP A 334 23.14 94.77 -32.63
N PRO A 335 24.27 94.23 -33.13
CA PRO A 335 24.39 92.80 -33.43
C PRO A 335 24.25 91.92 -32.17
N LEU A 336 24.57 92.43 -30.97
CA LEU A 336 24.44 91.67 -29.73
C LEU A 336 22.97 91.41 -29.37
N LYS A 337 22.10 92.40 -29.58
CA LYS A 337 20.66 92.30 -29.29
C LYS A 337 19.98 91.31 -30.24
N LYS A 338 20.34 91.35 -31.54
CA LYS A 338 19.92 90.35 -32.54
C LYS A 338 20.40 88.93 -32.21
N PHE A 339 21.59 88.79 -31.63
CA PHE A 339 22.13 87.49 -31.24
C PHE A 339 21.41 86.94 -29.99
N SER A 340 21.20 87.77 -28.96
CA SER A 340 20.43 87.37 -27.77
C SER A 340 18.98 86.97 -28.10
N GLU A 341 18.36 87.67 -29.06
CA GLU A 341 17.00 87.38 -29.52
C GLU A 341 16.94 86.06 -30.30
N LYS A 342 17.94 85.77 -31.14
CA LYS A 342 18.06 84.47 -31.83
C LYS A 342 18.34 83.30 -30.88
N VAL A 343 19.21 83.48 -29.88
CA VAL A 343 19.53 82.42 -28.88
C VAL A 343 18.33 82.13 -27.98
N ALA A 344 17.54 83.14 -27.63
CA ALA A 344 16.31 82.96 -26.85
C ALA A 344 15.25 82.14 -27.62
N VAL A 345 15.11 82.36 -28.93
CA VAL A 345 14.22 81.58 -29.81
C VAL A 345 14.73 80.13 -29.99
N GLN A 346 16.04 79.92 -30.00
CA GLN A 346 16.62 78.58 -30.14
C GLN A 346 16.48 77.72 -28.88
N LYS A 347 16.52 78.34 -27.68
CA LYS A 347 16.30 77.65 -26.40
C LYS A 347 14.85 77.22 -26.17
N THR A 348 13.86 77.94 -26.71
CA THR A 348 12.45 77.55 -26.62
C THR A 348 12.07 76.42 -27.56
N LEU A 349 12.83 76.20 -28.65
CA LEU A 349 12.58 75.11 -29.60
C LEU A 349 13.23 73.77 -29.23
N THR A 350 14.32 73.77 -28.44
CA THR A 350 15.06 72.55 -28.07
C THR A 350 14.57 71.88 -26.77
N GLY A 351 13.66 72.51 -26.02
CA GLY A 351 13.14 71.96 -24.75
C GLY A 351 12.00 70.94 -24.89
N LYS A 352 11.75 70.40 -26.09
CA LYS A 352 10.53 69.63 -26.37
C LYS A 352 10.77 68.28 -27.03
N GLU A 353 11.75 67.50 -26.56
CA GLU A 353 11.81 66.07 -26.90
C GLU A 353 12.22 65.17 -25.72
N LEU A 354 11.53 64.02 -25.64
CA LEU A 354 11.87 62.76 -24.99
C LEU A 354 11.68 62.64 -23.46
N ARG A 355 10.41 62.48 -23.05
CA ARG A 355 10.07 61.55 -21.95
C ARG A 355 9.73 60.20 -22.56
N GLU A 356 10.70 59.29 -22.60
CA GLU A 356 10.43 57.87 -22.83
C GLU A 356 9.99 57.22 -21.51
N SER A 357 8.75 56.73 -21.48
CA SER A 357 8.24 55.87 -20.42
C SER A 357 8.58 54.42 -20.74
N SER A 358 9.49 53.81 -19.97
CA SER A 358 9.75 52.37 -20.07
C SER A 358 8.58 51.55 -19.48
N PRO A 359 8.13 50.45 -20.12
CA PRO A 359 7.06 49.62 -19.59
C PRO A 359 7.60 48.65 -18.53
N ILE A 360 7.11 48.76 -17.30
CA ILE A 360 7.31 47.75 -16.25
C ILE A 360 6.25 46.67 -16.44
N ARG A 361 6.67 45.47 -16.86
CA ARG A 361 5.84 44.27 -16.93
C ARG A 361 6.07 43.44 -15.67
N SER A 362 5.09 43.44 -14.75
CA SER A 362 5.05 42.55 -13.59
C SER A 362 4.57 41.15 -14.01
N PRO A 363 5.10 40.06 -13.45
CA PRO A 363 4.47 38.75 -13.57
C PRO A 363 3.48 38.53 -12.42
N GLU A 364 2.19 38.40 -12.76
CA GLU A 364 1.17 37.90 -11.84
C GLU A 364 1.29 36.38 -11.70
N ARG A 365 1.32 35.93 -10.45
CA ARG A 365 1.13 34.54 -10.04
C ARG A 365 -0.36 34.21 -10.07
N ARG A 366 -0.72 33.07 -10.66
CA ARG A 366 -1.67 32.09 -10.08
C ARG A 366 -1.39 30.71 -10.63
#